data_AF-A0A382D0V1-F1
#
_entry.id   AF-A0A382D0V1-F1
#
_cell.length_a   1.000
_cell.length_b   1.000
_cell.length_c   1.000
_cell.angle_alpha   90.00
_cell.angle_beta   90.00
_cell.angle_gamma   90.00
#
_symmetry.space_group_name_H-M   'P 1'
#
loop_
_entity.id
_entity.type
_entity.pdbx_description
1 polymer ?
#
loop_
_entity_poly.entity_id
_entity_poly.type
_entity_poly.pdbx_seq_one_letter_code
_entity_poly.pdbx_strand_id
1 'polypeptide(L)'
;MEFVRQKARLRRRPRDRYAAFCMWLLLLLVISGCAAGYSRFIGGSLNRLARRDYAGALEKLEKPSGSTNLLLYRLEKGLILHYQGEWEASNDQFERAERLIDRHVRSVSR
;
A
#
# COMPACT_ATOMS: atom_id res chain seq x y z
N MET A 1 -48.96 29.75 13.21
CA MET A 1 -49.01 28.27 13.30
C MET A 1 -48.23 27.61 12.15
N GLU A 2 -46.98 28.03 11.88
CA GLU A 2 -46.15 27.49 10.76
C GLU A 2 -44.95 26.66 11.28
N PHE A 3 -44.51 26.90 12.52
CA PHE A 3 -43.31 26.25 13.09
C PHE A 3 -43.49 24.77 13.48
N VAL A 4 -44.72 24.27 13.61
CA VAL A 4 -44.98 22.87 14.02
C VAL A 4 -44.91 21.91 12.82
N ARG A 5 -45.07 22.39 11.57
CA ARG A 5 -45.03 21.54 10.37
C ARG A 5 -43.63 21.18 9.88
N GLN A 6 -42.59 21.96 10.22
CA GLN A 6 -41.23 21.66 9.75
C GLN A 6 -40.58 20.46 10.46
N LYS A 7 -40.91 20.20 11.74
CA LYS A 7 -40.30 19.09 12.50
C LYS A 7 -40.75 17.69 12.05
N ALA A 8 -41.84 17.58 11.28
CA ALA A 8 -42.39 16.30 10.86
C ALA A 8 -41.67 15.65 9.65
N ARG A 9 -40.82 16.40 8.92
CA ARG A 9 -40.09 15.89 7.73
C ARG A 9 -38.69 15.33 8.01
N LEU A 10 -38.20 15.40 9.25
CA LEU A 10 -36.89 14.86 9.65
C LEU A 10 -37.00 13.60 10.50
N ARG A 11 -38.13 12.88 10.44
CA ARG A 11 -38.21 11.52 10.98
C ARG A 11 -37.50 10.59 10.00
N ARG A 12 -36.16 10.54 10.05
CA ARG A 12 -35.32 9.59 9.31
C ARG A 12 -36.00 8.23 9.39
N ARG A 13 -36.47 7.71 8.25
CA ARG A 13 -37.12 6.39 8.22
C ARG A 13 -36.10 5.38 8.74
N PRO A 14 -36.49 4.30 9.42
CA PRO A 14 -35.55 3.27 9.86
C PRO A 14 -34.70 2.74 8.70
N ARG A 15 -35.28 2.70 7.49
CA ARG A 15 -34.61 2.40 6.22
C ARG A 15 -33.42 3.33 5.90
N ASP A 16 -33.49 4.60 6.28
CA ASP A 16 -32.41 5.58 6.11
C ASP A 16 -31.26 5.35 7.11
N ARG A 17 -31.58 4.84 8.30
CA ARG A 17 -30.57 4.46 9.30
C ARG A 17 -29.81 3.21 8.87
N TYR A 18 -30.51 2.21 8.33
CA TYR A 18 -29.87 1.03 7.74
C TYR A 18 -29.08 1.38 6.47
N ALA A 19 -29.59 2.28 5.63
CA ALA A 19 -28.85 2.76 4.45
C ALA A 19 -27.56 3.51 4.85
N ALA A 20 -27.62 4.38 5.86
CA ALA A 20 -26.43 5.06 6.38
C ALA A 20 -25.43 4.08 7.00
N PHE A 21 -25.90 3.06 7.73
CA PHE A 21 -25.05 2.02 8.29
C PHE A 21 -24.39 1.17 7.19
N CYS A 22 -25.14 0.74 6.17
CA CYS A 22 -24.60 0.01 5.03
C CYS A 22 -23.58 0.84 4.25
N MET A 23 -23.84 2.13 4.04
CA MET A 23 -22.90 3.05 3.38
C MET A 23 -21.61 3.21 4.20
N TRP A 24 -21.73 3.34 5.53
CA TRP A 24 -20.58 3.42 6.42
C TRP A 24 -19.77 2.10 6.43
N LEU A 25 -20.44 0.96 6.42
CA LEU A 25 -19.80 -0.35 6.33
C LEU A 25 -19.07 -0.54 5.00
N LEU A 26 -19.67 -0.10 3.89
CA LEU A 26 -19.05 -0.11 2.56
C LEU A 26 -17.82 0.79 2.52
N LEU A 27 -17.90 1.98 3.13
CA LEU A 27 -16.77 2.90 3.24
C LEU A 27 -15.60 2.28 4.02
N LEU A 28 -15.88 1.65 5.15
CA LEU A 28 -14.85 0.93 5.92
C LEU A 28 -14.22 -0.21 5.13
N LEU A 29 -15.02 -0.95 4.36
CA LEU A 29 -14.53 -2.04 3.54
C LEU A 29 -13.57 -1.53 2.44
N VAL A 30 -13.92 -0.41 1.78
CA VAL A 30 -13.08 0.20 0.74
C VAL A 30 -11.76 0.71 1.31
N ILE A 31 -11.78 1.35 2.48
CA ILE A 31 -10.54 1.90 3.09
C ILE A 31 -9.58 0.80 3.55
N SER A 32 -10.09 -0.38 3.92
CA SER A 32 -9.24 -1.51 4.34
C SER A 32 -8.32 -2.07 3.22
N GLY A 33 -8.60 -1.75 1.96
CA GLY A 33 -7.89 -2.29 0.80
C GLY A 33 -6.72 -1.46 0.28
N CYS A 34 -6.56 -0.19 0.68
CA CYS A 34 -5.63 0.72 -0.01
C CYS A 34 -4.15 0.30 0.02
N ALA A 35 -3.72 -0.49 1.02
CA ALA A 35 -2.33 -0.95 1.15
C ALA A 35 -2.17 -2.49 1.18
N ALA A 36 -3.25 -3.23 0.96
CA ALA A 36 -3.25 -4.70 1.14
C ALA A 36 -2.30 -5.43 0.16
N GLY A 37 -2.13 -4.90 -1.06
CA GLY A 37 -1.21 -5.47 -2.05
C GLY A 37 0.26 -5.33 -1.65
N TYR A 38 0.65 -4.14 -1.17
CA TYR A 38 2.00 -3.86 -0.70
C TYR A 38 2.38 -4.72 0.51
N SER A 39 1.50 -4.75 1.53
CA SER A 39 1.76 -5.50 2.76
C SER A 39 1.87 -7.00 2.52
N ARG A 40 1.12 -7.53 1.54
CA ARG A 40 1.25 -8.93 1.13
C ARG A 40 2.59 -9.23 0.47
N PHE A 41 3.07 -8.36 -0.42
CA PHE A 41 4.32 -8.59 -1.16
C PHE A 41 5.57 -8.44 -0.28
N ILE A 42 5.57 -7.46 0.63
CA ILE A 42 6.75 -7.08 1.43
C ILE A 42 6.66 -7.53 2.91
N GLY A 43 5.48 -7.91 3.41
CA GLY A 43 5.29 -8.20 4.83
C GLY A 43 6.20 -9.31 5.40
N GLY A 44 6.58 -10.28 4.57
CA GLY A 44 7.50 -11.34 4.95
C GLY A 44 8.95 -10.87 5.18
N SER A 45 9.45 -9.96 4.35
CA SER A 45 10.81 -9.41 4.49
C SER A 45 10.88 -8.40 5.63
N LEU A 46 9.89 -7.51 5.79
CA LEU A 46 9.90 -6.46 6.80
C LEU A 46 9.93 -6.99 8.24
N ASN A 47 9.19 -8.05 8.56
CA ASN A 47 9.19 -8.61 9.92
C ASN A 47 10.59 -9.14 10.30
N ARG A 48 11.30 -9.72 9.34
CA ARG A 48 12.67 -10.21 9.54
C ARG A 48 13.67 -9.07 9.60
N LEU A 49 13.52 -8.07 8.72
CA LEU A 49 14.33 -6.85 8.74
C LEU A 49 14.23 -6.14 10.09
N ALA A 50 13.03 -6.03 10.66
CA ALA A 50 12.80 -5.44 11.98
C ALA A 50 13.53 -6.18 13.12
N ARG A 51 13.82 -7.48 12.94
CA ARG A 51 14.59 -8.32 13.87
C ARG A 51 16.08 -8.37 13.52
N ARG A 52 16.54 -7.57 12.55
CA ARG A 52 17.91 -7.60 11.98
C ARG A 52 18.29 -8.94 11.35
N ASP A 53 17.30 -9.77 10.99
CA ASP A 53 17.50 -11.00 10.23
C ASP A 53 17.57 -10.65 8.73
N TYR A 54 18.70 -10.09 8.30
CA TYR A 54 18.89 -9.64 6.93
C TYR A 54 18.92 -10.80 5.93
N ALA A 55 19.57 -11.90 6.28
CA ALA A 55 19.64 -13.10 5.44
C ALA A 55 18.24 -13.68 5.21
N GLY A 56 17.45 -13.86 6.27
CA GLY A 56 16.08 -14.32 6.14
C GLY A 56 15.16 -13.31 5.45
N ALA A 57 15.39 -12.00 5.62
CA ALA A 57 14.65 -10.98 4.89
C ALA A 57 14.90 -11.08 3.38
N LEU A 58 16.15 -11.29 2.95
CA LEU A 58 16.51 -11.52 1.55
C LEU A 58 15.95 -12.83 1.00
N GLU A 59 15.96 -13.91 1.79
CA GLU A 59 15.37 -15.20 1.42
C GLU A 59 13.86 -15.07 1.18
N LYS A 60 13.18 -14.32 2.03
CA LYS A 60 11.72 -14.17 1.97
C LYS A 60 11.26 -13.12 0.95
N LEU A 61 12.17 -12.32 0.42
CA LEU A 61 11.86 -11.32 -0.58
C LEU A 61 11.50 -11.98 -1.92
N GLU A 62 10.22 -11.88 -2.29
CA GLU A 62 9.70 -12.50 -3.50
C GLU A 62 10.29 -11.85 -4.76
N LYS A 63 10.98 -12.65 -5.59
CA LYS A 63 11.50 -12.20 -6.88
C LYS A 63 10.36 -12.19 -7.90
N PRO A 64 10.01 -11.03 -8.48
CA PRO A 64 8.95 -10.99 -9.47
C PRO A 64 9.39 -11.69 -10.76
N SER A 65 8.47 -12.42 -11.40
CA SER A 65 8.69 -13.10 -12.69
C SER A 65 8.61 -12.16 -13.90
N GLY A 66 8.30 -10.88 -13.69
CA GLY A 66 8.17 -9.86 -14.74
C GLY A 66 8.37 -8.44 -14.20
N SER A 67 7.81 -7.44 -14.89
CA SER A 67 7.90 -6.04 -14.46
C SER A 67 6.98 -5.70 -13.29
N THR A 68 5.93 -6.49 -13.06
CA THR A 68 5.01 -6.35 -11.93
C THR A 68 5.78 -6.47 -10.62
N ASN A 69 5.66 -5.47 -9.75
CA ASN A 69 6.38 -5.38 -8.47
C ASN A 69 7.92 -5.33 -8.57
N LEU A 70 8.50 -5.22 -9.77
CA LEU A 70 9.96 -5.14 -9.94
C LEU A 70 10.55 -3.91 -9.25
N LEU A 71 9.88 -2.75 -9.36
CA LEU A 71 10.27 -1.55 -8.65
C LEU A 71 10.31 -1.80 -7.14
N LEU A 72 9.23 -2.40 -6.61
CA LEU A 72 9.09 -2.67 -5.18
C LEU A 72 10.13 -3.67 -4.67
N TYR A 73 10.42 -4.72 -5.44
CA TYR A 73 11.51 -5.66 -5.16
C TYR A 73 12.88 -4.96 -5.08
N ARG A 74 13.18 -4.05 -6.02
CA ARG A 74 14.46 -3.33 -6.03
C ARG A 74 14.61 -2.42 -4.82
N LEU A 75 13.56 -1.66 -4.48
CA LEU A 75 13.56 -0.78 -3.31
C LEU A 75 13.74 -1.56 -2.02
N GLU A 76 12.97 -2.63 -1.81
CA GLU A 76 13.07 -3.45 -0.60
C GLU A 76 14.44 -4.14 -0.50
N LYS A 77 14.94 -4.72 -1.60
CA LYS A 77 16.27 -5.34 -1.61
C LYS A 77 17.37 -4.34 -1.27
N GLY A 78 17.30 -3.13 -1.84
CA GLY A 78 18.23 -2.05 -1.53
C GLY A 78 18.19 -1.69 -0.05
N LEU A 79 17.00 -1.60 0.55
CA LEU A 79 16.82 -1.31 1.97
C LEU A 79 17.43 -2.39 2.88
N ILE A 80 17.20 -3.68 2.57
CA ILE A 80 17.76 -4.78 3.37
C ILE A 80 19.29 -4.76 3.33
N LEU A 81 19.87 -4.57 2.13
CA LEU A 81 21.33 -4.47 1.94
C LEU A 81 21.91 -3.27 2.68
N HIS A 82 21.21 -2.13 2.66
CA HIS A 82 21.59 -0.93 3.40
C HIS A 82 21.72 -1.22 4.89
N TYR A 83 20.69 -1.82 5.51
CA TYR A 83 20.75 -2.16 6.94
C TYR A 83 21.77 -3.24 7.28
N GLN A 84 22.14 -4.10 6.33
CA GLN A 84 23.20 -5.09 6.48
C GLN A 84 24.61 -4.48 6.42
N GLY A 85 24.75 -3.23 5.97
CA GLY A 85 26.05 -2.55 5.77
C GLY A 85 26.62 -2.73 4.36
N GLU A 86 25.87 -3.33 3.44
CA GLU A 86 26.26 -3.57 2.05
C GLU A 86 25.88 -2.37 1.17
N TRP A 87 26.49 -1.22 1.44
CA TRP A 87 26.09 0.08 0.87
C TRP A 87 26.21 0.14 -0.65
N GLU A 88 27.26 -0.43 -1.23
CA GLU A 88 27.47 -0.45 -2.68
C GLU A 88 26.39 -1.28 -3.36
N ALA A 89 26.15 -2.51 -2.88
CA ALA A 89 25.10 -3.38 -3.39
C ALA A 89 23.69 -2.78 -3.21
N SER A 90 23.49 -2.00 -2.15
CA SER A 90 22.27 -1.25 -1.88
C SER A 90 22.04 -0.16 -2.94
N ASN A 91 23.04 0.68 -3.17
CA ASN A 91 22.99 1.75 -4.19
C ASN A 91 22.71 1.18 -5.58
N ASP A 92 23.35 0.06 -5.92
CA ASP A 92 23.10 -0.69 -7.14
C ASP A 92 21.63 -1.07 -7.34
N GLN A 93 20.90 -1.41 -6.26
CA GLN A 93 19.47 -1.66 -6.36
C GLN A 93 18.66 -0.38 -6.51
N PHE A 94 19.04 0.69 -5.81
CA PHE A 94 18.36 1.99 -5.91
C PHE A 94 18.51 2.62 -7.29
N GLU A 95 19.68 2.59 -7.91
CA GLU A 95 19.85 3.06 -9.28
C GLU A 95 19.00 2.25 -10.28
N ARG A 96 18.91 0.93 -10.09
CA ARG A 96 18.04 0.08 -10.91
C ARG A 96 16.56 0.45 -10.71
N ALA A 97 16.16 0.82 -9.50
CA ALA A 97 14.82 1.30 -9.19
C ALA A 97 14.56 2.67 -9.86
N GLU A 98 15.50 3.60 -9.76
CA GLU A 98 15.42 4.93 -10.39
C GLU A 98 15.24 4.83 -11.91
N ARG A 99 16.01 3.97 -12.58
CA ARG A 99 15.85 3.72 -14.02
C ARG A 99 14.45 3.20 -14.41
N LEU A 100 13.79 2.46 -13.52
CA LEU A 100 12.40 2.01 -13.75
C LEU A 100 11.41 3.16 -13.61
N ILE A 101 11.60 4.01 -12.59
CA ILE A 101 10.79 5.22 -12.37
C ILE A 101 10.92 6.15 -13.58
N ASP A 102 12.16 6.45 -13.99
CA ASP A 102 12.46 7.33 -15.12
C ASP A 102 11.80 6.87 -16.42
N ARG A 103 11.87 5.58 -16.71
CA ARG A 103 11.20 4.99 -17.87
C ARG A 103 9.69 5.26 -17.83
N HIS A 104 9.08 5.11 -16.66
CA HIS A 104 7.64 5.28 -16.49
C HIS A 104 7.24 6.76 -16.59
N VAL A 105 7.95 7.66 -15.90
CA VAL A 105 7.68 9.11 -15.93
C VAL A 105 7.82 9.67 -17.34
N ARG A 106 8.90 9.33 -18.06
CA ARG A 106 9.10 9.80 -19.44
C ARG A 106 8.07 9.24 -20.42
N SER A 107 7.53 8.04 -20.16
CA SER A 107 6.48 7.44 -20.99
C SER A 107 5.12 8.12 -20.82
N VAL A 108 4.85 8.75 -19.67
CA VAL A 108 3.59 9.47 -19.39
C VAL A 108 3.64 10.91 -19.92
N SER A 109 4.83 11.50 -20.09
CA SER A 109 5.01 12.86 -20.62
C SER A 109 4.99 12.98 -22.15
N ARG A 110 4.78 11.88 -22.89
CA ARG A 110 4.67 11.86 -24.35
C ARG A 110 3.25 11.51 -24.76
#